data_AF-A0A2N3B834-F1
#
_entry.id   AF-A0A2N3B834-F1
#
_cell.length_a   1.000
_cell.length_b   1.000
_cell.length_c   1.000
_cell.angle_alpha   90.00
_cell.angle_beta   90.00
_cell.angle_gamma   90.00
#
_symmetry.space_group_name_H-M   'P 1'
#
loop_
_entity.id
_entity.type
_entity.pdbx_description
1 polymer ?
#
loop_
_entity_poly.entity_id
_entity_poly.type
_entity_poly.pdbx_seq_one_letter_code
_entity_poly.pdbx_strand_id
1 'polypeptide(L)'
;MTFQVKIGVLESFFASSDDYLQVKNASGDELTYEHKMERSFVNDKDEESVRNELLDTFKNNSLGYLSSPNFAKKMALSQLKDIKLNPFKYKAYPYPDRAE
;
A
#
# COMPACT_ATOMS: atom_id res chain seq x y z
N MET A 1 4.61 -13.64 -7.44
CA MET A 1 3.99 -13.66 -6.09
C MET A 1 3.82 -12.21 -5.68
N THR A 2 2.67 -11.79 -5.13
CA THR A 2 2.51 -10.43 -4.58
C THR A 2 2.57 -10.53 -3.07
N PHE A 3 3.25 -9.60 -2.41
CA PHE A 3 3.08 -9.39 -0.98
C PHE A 3 2.48 -8.01 -0.76
N GLN A 4 1.64 -7.93 0.26
CA GLN A 4 0.92 -6.73 0.63
C GLN A 4 1.29 -6.34 2.06
N VAL A 5 1.59 -5.06 2.27
CA VAL A 5 1.87 -4.50 3.59
C VAL A 5 0.86 -3.41 3.88
N LYS A 6 0.24 -3.48 5.05
CA LYS A 6 -0.66 -2.43 5.55
C LYS A 6 0.13 -1.33 6.24
N ILE A 7 -0.18 -0.09 5.91
CA ILE A 7 0.50 1.10 6.42
C ILE A 7 -0.56 2.02 7.03
N GLY A 8 -0.48 2.26 8.34
CA GLY A 8 -1.41 3.15 9.02
C GLY A 8 -1.27 4.61 8.55
N VAL A 9 -2.40 5.28 8.36
CA VAL A 9 -2.45 6.69 7.92
C VAL A 9 -2.69 7.60 9.12
N LEU A 10 -1.72 8.47 9.41
CA LEU A 10 -1.81 9.45 10.52
C LEU A 10 -2.14 10.85 10.00
N GLU A 11 -2.98 11.59 10.74
CA GLU A 11 -3.34 12.98 10.40
C GLU A 11 -2.11 13.89 10.32
N SER A 12 -1.10 13.65 11.17
CA SER A 12 0.17 14.40 11.20
C SER A 12 1.00 14.31 9.91
N PHE A 13 0.64 13.46 8.96
CA PHE A 13 1.29 13.40 7.64
C PHE A 13 0.85 14.53 6.71
N PHE A 14 -0.30 15.15 6.98
CA PHE A 14 -0.95 16.13 6.12
C PHE A 14 -0.82 17.54 6.68
N ALA A 15 -0.80 18.54 5.79
CA ALA A 15 -0.76 19.95 6.17
C ALA A 15 -2.15 20.53 6.51
N SER A 16 -3.22 19.85 6.07
CA SER A 16 -4.61 20.21 6.30
C SER A 16 -5.41 18.97 6.67
N SER A 17 -6.30 19.08 7.66
CA SER A 17 -7.20 17.99 8.06
C SER A 17 -8.16 17.58 6.92
N ASP A 18 -8.46 18.47 5.99
CA ASP A 18 -9.28 18.13 4.81
C ASP A 18 -8.58 17.13 3.89
N ASP A 19 -7.27 17.29 3.66
CA ASP A 19 -6.49 16.36 2.84
C ASP A 19 -6.37 14.98 3.52
N TYR A 20 -6.29 14.93 4.86
CA TYR A 20 -6.34 13.68 5.63
C TYR A 20 -7.68 12.97 5.46
N LEU A 21 -8.79 13.71 5.62
CA LEU A 21 -10.14 13.16 5.45
C LEU A 21 -10.38 12.63 4.03
N GLN A 22 -9.85 13.30 3.00
CA GLN A 22 -9.95 12.82 1.62
C GLN A 22 -9.24 11.47 1.41
N VAL A 23 -8.02 11.31 1.91
CA VAL A 23 -7.29 10.04 1.81
C VAL A 23 -7.97 8.95 2.65
N LYS A 24 -8.42 9.29 3.87
CA LYS A 24 -9.13 8.37 4.75
C LYS A 24 -10.45 7.89 4.17
N ASN A 25 -11.25 8.79 3.59
CA ASN A 25 -12.52 8.44 2.95
C ASN A 25 -12.33 7.56 1.70
N ALA A 26 -11.21 7.73 0.99
CA ALA A 26 -10.91 6.95 -0.22
C ALA A 26 -10.27 5.58 0.06
N SER A 27 -9.50 5.43 1.15
CA SER A 27 -8.69 4.22 1.40
C SER A 27 -8.87 3.57 2.77
N GLY A 28 -9.60 4.20 3.70
CA GLY A 28 -9.74 3.75 5.09
C GLY A 28 -8.59 4.22 6.00
N ASP A 29 -8.48 3.63 7.20
CA ASP A 29 -7.44 3.94 8.18
C ASP A 29 -6.04 3.40 7.81
N GLU A 30 -5.96 2.52 6.81
CA GLU A 30 -4.72 1.85 6.37
C GLU A 30 -4.57 1.90 4.85
N LEU A 31 -3.36 2.17 4.36
CA LEU A 31 -2.98 2.03 2.95
C LEU A 31 -2.36 0.65 2.70
N THR A 32 -2.71 0.03 1.58
CA THR A 32 -2.10 -1.21 1.14
C THR A 32 -0.98 -0.92 0.14
N TYR A 33 0.27 -1.17 0.53
CA TYR A 33 1.38 -1.23 -0.41
C TYR A 33 1.46 -2.63 -1.00
N GLU A 34 1.30 -2.74 -2.32
CA GLU A 34 1.46 -4.00 -3.05
C GLU A 34 2.77 -3.99 -3.84
N HIS A 35 3.56 -5.05 -3.69
CA HIS A 35 4.73 -5.28 -4.53
C HIS A 35 4.61 -6.63 -5.23
N LYS A 36 4.74 -6.60 -6.55
CA LYS A 36 4.67 -7.79 -7.41
C LYS A 36 6.08 -8.33 -7.64
N MET A 37 6.41 -9.46 -7.01
CA MET A 37 7.60 -10.22 -7.36
C MET A 37 7.38 -10.92 -8.70
N GLU A 38 8.27 -10.64 -9.64
CA GLU A 38 8.36 -11.35 -10.92
C GLU A 38 8.73 -12.82 -10.69
N ARG A 39 8.20 -13.72 -11.53
CA ARG A 39 8.31 -15.18 -11.31
C ARG A 39 9.76 -15.63 -11.46
N SER A 40 10.28 -16.25 -10.40
CA SER A 40 11.46 -17.09 -10.42
C SER A 40 11.00 -18.56 -10.35
N PHE A 41 11.55 -19.43 -11.20
CA PHE A 41 11.28 -20.86 -11.14
C PHE A 41 12.21 -21.49 -10.09
N VAL A 42 11.64 -22.21 -9.14
CA VAL A 42 12.35 -22.85 -8.03
C VAL A 42 11.92 -24.31 -7.99
N ASN A 43 12.83 -25.20 -7.63
CA ASN A 43 12.51 -26.61 -7.42
C ASN A 43 11.57 -26.75 -6.20
N ASP A 44 10.58 -27.65 -6.26
CA ASP A 44 9.62 -27.86 -5.16
C ASP A 44 10.31 -28.13 -3.81
N LYS A 45 11.46 -28.82 -3.83
CA LYS A 45 12.23 -29.11 -2.61
C LYS A 45 12.81 -27.87 -1.93
N ASP A 46 13.00 -26.81 -2.70
CA ASP A 46 13.64 -25.57 -2.27
C ASP A 46 12.62 -24.44 -2.11
N GLU A 47 11.32 -24.67 -2.38
CA GLU A 47 10.27 -23.66 -2.34
C GLU A 47 10.24 -22.91 -1.01
N GLU A 48 10.18 -23.65 0.10
CA GLU A 48 10.08 -23.06 1.43
C GLU A 48 11.35 -22.27 1.80
N SER A 49 12.52 -22.82 1.45
CA SER A 49 13.81 -22.18 1.72
C SER A 49 13.94 -20.87 0.93
N VAL A 50 13.68 -20.89 -0.37
CA VAL A 50 13.75 -19.69 -1.21
C VAL A 50 12.70 -18.67 -0.82
N ARG A 51 11.47 -19.11 -0.47
CA ARG A 51 10.44 -18.20 0.04
C ARG A 51 10.88 -17.51 1.33
N ASN A 52 11.44 -18.26 2.27
CA ASN A 52 11.92 -17.71 3.53
C ASN A 52 13.08 -16.73 3.30
N GLU A 53 14.04 -17.07 2.44
CA GLU A 53 15.14 -16.20 2.05
C GLU A 53 14.64 -14.88 1.43
N LEU A 54 13.66 -14.96 0.51
CA LEU A 54 13.07 -13.77 -0.11
C LEU A 54 12.35 -12.89 0.91
N LEU A 55 11.59 -13.49 1.83
CA LEU A 55 10.90 -12.77 2.89
C LEU A 55 11.89 -12.13 3.87
N ASP A 56 12.95 -12.85 4.24
CA ASP A 56 13.97 -12.36 5.16
C ASP A 56 14.77 -11.22 4.52
N THR A 57 15.18 -11.39 3.26
CA THR A 57 15.83 -10.35 2.45
C THR A 57 14.94 -9.12 2.34
N PHE A 58 13.65 -9.29 2.05
CA PHE A 58 12.72 -8.16 1.99
C PHE A 58 12.61 -7.45 3.34
N LYS A 59 12.47 -8.20 4.44
CA LYS A 59 12.37 -7.62 5.78
C LYS A 59 13.63 -6.85 6.15
N ASN A 60 14.80 -7.45 5.96
CA ASN A 60 16.08 -6.84 6.34
C ASN A 60 16.41 -5.59 5.52
N ASN A 61 16.11 -5.59 4.22
CA ASN A 61 16.49 -4.49 3.33
C ASN A 61 15.44 -3.38 3.26
N SER A 62 14.15 -3.74 3.26
CA SER A 62 13.08 -2.81 2.92
C SER A 62 12.19 -2.46 4.10
N LEU A 63 11.99 -3.35 5.08
CA LEU A 63 11.04 -3.10 6.17
C LEU A 63 11.42 -1.88 6.99
N GLY A 64 12.70 -1.68 7.31
CA GLY A 64 13.16 -0.50 8.05
C GLY A 64 12.82 0.82 7.34
N TYR A 65 12.96 0.86 6.01
CA TYR A 65 12.58 2.02 5.21
C TYR A 65 11.06 2.20 5.15
N LEU A 66 10.32 1.12 4.90
CA LEU A 66 8.85 1.13 4.78
C LEU A 66 8.14 1.44 6.11
N SER A 67 8.72 1.04 7.23
CA SER A 67 8.23 1.33 8.58
C SER A 67 8.57 2.75 9.05
N SER A 68 9.35 3.51 8.28
CA SER A 68 9.67 4.89 8.65
C SER A 68 8.47 5.83 8.45
N PRO A 69 8.23 6.78 9.37
CA PRO A 69 7.15 7.77 9.21
C PRO A 69 7.35 8.66 7.97
N ASN A 70 8.59 8.81 7.50
CA ASN A 70 8.91 9.59 6.31
C ASN A 70 8.44 8.89 5.02
N PHE A 71 8.54 7.55 4.96
CA PHE A 71 7.98 6.78 3.85
C PHE A 71 6.46 6.89 3.80
N ALA A 72 5.79 6.65 4.93
CA ALA A 72 4.33 6.77 5.03
C ALA A 72 3.84 8.17 4.61
N LYS A 73 4.52 9.23 5.06
CA LYS A 73 4.25 10.61 4.64
C LYS A 73 4.38 10.80 3.13
N LYS A 74 5.49 10.37 2.52
CA LYS A 74 5.71 10.52 1.08
C LYS A 74 4.68 9.73 0.26
N MET A 75 4.33 8.53 0.70
CA MET A 75 3.32 7.70 0.05
C MET A 75 1.94 8.36 0.08
N ALA A 76 1.52 8.85 1.25
CA ALA A 76 0.25 9.56 1.41
C ALA A 76 0.16 10.81 0.51
N LEU A 77 1.21 11.63 0.46
CA LEU A 77 1.27 12.81 -0.42
C LEU A 77 1.23 12.44 -1.90
N SER A 78 1.91 11.36 -2.30
CA SER A 78 1.84 10.86 -3.68
C SER A 78 0.43 10.42 -4.05
N GLN A 79 -0.28 9.77 -3.12
CA GLN A 79 -1.64 9.31 -3.34
C GLN A 79 -2.62 10.48 -3.43
N LEU A 80 -2.48 11.49 -2.58
CA LEU A 80 -3.25 12.74 -2.67
C LEU A 80 -3.04 13.44 -4.01
N LYS A 81 -1.80 13.48 -4.52
CA LYS A 81 -1.49 14.03 -5.84
C LYS A 81 -2.20 13.23 -6.95
N ASP A 82 -2.20 11.90 -6.88
CA ASP A 82 -2.89 11.06 -7.86
C ASP A 82 -4.42 11.25 -7.81
N ILE A 83 -5.00 11.38 -6.62
CA ILE A 83 -6.44 11.66 -6.44
C ILE A 83 -6.81 13.01 -7.07
N LYS A 84 -6.01 14.05 -6.82
CA LYS A 84 -6.23 15.39 -7.39
C LYS A 84 -6.08 15.42 -8.92
N LEU A 85 -5.13 14.66 -9.47
CA LEU A 85 -4.88 14.58 -10.91
C LEU A 85 -5.86 13.66 -11.63
N ASN A 86 -6.33 12.60 -10.98
CA ASN A 86 -7.20 11.57 -11.55
C ASN A 86 -8.49 11.40 -10.73
N PRO A 87 -9.33 12.44 -10.58
CA PRO A 87 -10.50 12.39 -9.70
C PRO A 87 -11.52 11.31 -10.11
N PHE A 88 -11.58 10.93 -11.38
CA PHE A 88 -12.50 9.88 -11.88
C PHE A 88 -12.07 8.46 -11.51
N LYS A 89 -10.80 8.24 -11.20
CA LYS A 89 -10.27 6.94 -10.75
C LYS A 89 -10.65 6.64 -9.30
N TYR A 90 -10.93 7.69 -8.52
CA TYR A 90 -11.19 7.63 -7.08
C TYR A 90 -12.57 8.17 -6.67
N LYS A 91 -13.34 8.73 -7.61
CA LYS A 91 -14.78 8.89 -7.43
C LYS A 91 -15.34 7.49 -7.21
N ALA A 92 -15.82 7.24 -5.99
CA ALA A 92 -16.57 6.06 -5.65
C ALA A 92 -17.55 5.77 -6.79
N TYR A 93 -17.34 4.67 -7.49
CA TYR A 93 -18.37 4.15 -8.37
C TYR A 93 -19.57 3.91 -7.45
N PRO A 94 -20.72 4.56 -7.66
CA PRO A 94 -21.94 4.16 -7.00
C PRO A 94 -22.39 2.90 -7.75
N TYR A 95 -21.71 1.77 -7.55
CA TYR A 95 -22.37 0.52 -7.87
C TYR A 95 -23.41 0.32 -6.76
N PRO A 96 -24.71 0.32 -7.10
CA PRO A 96 -25.73 0.01 -6.12
C PRO A 96 -25.41 -1.40 -5.59
N ASP A 97 -25.67 -1.56 -4.30
CA ASP A 97 -25.88 -2.85 -3.66
C ASP A 97 -26.58 -3.77 -4.67
N ARG A 98 -25.88 -4.82 -5.13
CA ARG A 98 -26.57 -5.83 -5.94
C ARG A 98 -27.57 -6.47 -4.99
N ALA A 99 -28.83 -6.06 -5.17
CA ALA A 99 -30.00 -6.69 -4.60
C ALA A 99 -29.93 -8.22 -4.77
N GLU A 100 -30.24 -8.90 -3.66
CA GLU A 100 -30.75 -10.27 -3.50
C GLU A 100 -30.02 -11.44 -4.21
#